data_AF-A0A537N319-F1
#
_entry.id   AF-A0A537N319-F1
#
_cell.length_a   1.000
_cell.length_b   1.000
_cell.length_c   1.000
_cell.angle_alpha   90.00
_cell.angle_beta   90.00
_cell.angle_gamma   90.00
#
_symmetry.space_group_name_H-M   'P 1'
#
loop_
_entity.id
_entity.type
_entity.pdbx_description
1 polymer ?
#
loop_
_entity_poly.entity_id
_entity_poly.type
_entity_poly.pdbx_seq_one_letter_code
_entity_poly.pdbx_strand_id
1 'polypeptide(L)'
;MGWRGEGAQHQGARAYQEDSWALRTLADGALVAVLADGMGGHAGGAVASRLAVGAFLMAIENGGSLADALDAANRAVGEAARRDTALQNMGSTL
;
A
#
# COMPACT_ATOMS: atom_id res chain seq x y z
N MET A 1 12.05 20.52 15.06
CA MET A 1 11.53 20.89 13.72
C MET A 1 11.01 19.60 13.11
N GLY A 2 9.71 19.50 12.81
CA GLY A 2 9.10 18.28 12.29
C GLY A 2 8.79 18.40 10.80
N TRP A 3 8.89 17.29 10.08
CA TRP A 3 8.48 17.22 8.68
C TRP A 3 6.95 17.33 8.58
N ARG A 4 6.47 18.04 7.56
CA ARG A 4 5.05 18.09 7.18
C ARG A 4 4.95 17.63 5.73
N GLY A 5 3.95 16.82 5.43
CA GLY A 5 3.61 16.43 4.08
C GLY A 5 2.10 16.49 3.90
N GLU A 6 1.69 16.61 2.65
CA GLU A 6 0.31 16.53 2.22
C GLU A 6 0.26 15.58 1.02
N GLY A 7 -0.89 14.96 0.81
CA GLY A 7 -1.09 14.08 -0.33
C GLY A 7 -2.54 14.15 -0.78
N ALA A 8 -2.74 13.84 -2.05
CA ALA A 8 -4.04 13.70 -2.66
C ALA A 8 -3.95 12.62 -3.73
N GLN A 9 -5.09 12.04 -4.07
CA GLN A 9 -5.22 11.15 -5.21
C GLN A 9 -6.41 11.55 -6.06
N HIS A 10 -6.33 11.30 -7.35
CA HIS A 10 -7.39 11.61 -8.29
C HIS A 10 -7.54 10.44 -9.27
N GLN A 11 -8.76 9.91 -9.38
CA GLN A 11 -9.07 8.76 -10.23
C GLN A 11 -8.85 9.04 -11.73
N GLY A 12 -8.94 10.29 -12.16
CA GLY A 12 -8.88 10.65 -13.56
C GLY A 12 -10.06 10.07 -14.35
N ALA A 13 -9.80 9.68 -15.61
CA ALA A 13 -10.84 9.21 -16.53
C ALA A 13 -11.18 7.71 -16.39
N ARG A 14 -10.53 6.98 -15.47
CA ARG A 14 -10.81 5.56 -15.25
C ARG A 14 -12.12 5.37 -14.49
N ALA A 15 -12.71 4.18 -14.58
CA ALA A 15 -13.93 3.84 -13.83
C ALA A 15 -13.66 3.59 -12.34
N TYR A 16 -12.43 3.27 -11.96
CA TYR A 16 -12.02 2.96 -10.58
C TYR A 16 -10.61 3.50 -10.31
N GLN A 17 -10.34 3.79 -9.04
CA GLN A 17 -9.01 4.15 -8.56
C GLN A 17 -8.31 2.91 -8.00
N GLU A 18 -7.13 2.59 -8.53
CA GLU A 18 -6.28 1.48 -8.11
C GLU A 18 -5.03 1.98 -7.36
N ASP A 19 -4.81 3.29 -7.28
CA ASP A 19 -3.79 3.88 -6.41
C ASP A 19 -4.22 3.89 -4.94
N SER A 20 -3.26 3.66 -4.04
CA SER A 20 -3.38 3.88 -2.61
C SER A 20 -2.16 4.61 -2.09
N TRP A 21 -2.34 5.55 -1.18
CA TRP A 21 -1.22 6.22 -0.52
C TRP A 21 -1.54 6.51 0.94
N ALA A 22 -0.50 6.76 1.72
CA ALA A 22 -0.64 7.24 3.08
C ALA A 22 0.59 8.03 3.53
N LEU A 23 0.35 8.91 4.50
CA LEU A 23 1.37 9.70 5.15
C LEU A 23 1.22 9.56 6.67
N ARG A 24 2.29 9.21 7.38
CA ARG A 24 2.29 9.01 8.83
C ARG A 24 3.51 9.65 9.47
N THR A 25 3.29 10.33 10.60
CA THR A 25 4.37 10.76 11.48
C THR A 25 4.59 9.68 12.52
N LEU A 26 5.81 9.15 12.60
CA LEU A 26 6.20 8.12 13.56
C LEU A 26 6.45 8.73 14.95
N ALA A 27 6.56 7.87 15.95
CA ALA A 27 6.75 8.27 17.35
C ALA A 27 8.04 9.08 17.58
N ASP A 28 9.08 8.86 16.77
CA ASP A 28 10.35 9.59 16.81
C ASP A 28 10.31 10.93 16.03
N GLY A 29 9.16 11.26 15.45
CA GLY A 29 8.96 12.47 14.64
C GLY A 29 9.40 12.35 13.18
N ALA A 30 9.86 11.18 12.73
CA ALA A 30 10.09 10.90 11.32
C ALA A 30 8.76 10.88 10.54
N LEU A 31 8.81 11.17 9.25
CA LEU A 31 7.65 11.14 8.35
C LEU A 31 7.82 9.99 7.35
N VAL A 32 6.81 9.13 7.27
CA VAL A 32 6.74 8.05 6.30
C VAL A 32 5.66 8.38 5.28
N ALA A 33 6.05 8.41 4.02
CA ALA A 33 5.15 8.48 2.88
C ALA A 33 5.23 7.16 2.13
N VAL A 34 4.08 6.61 1.75
CA VAL A 34 3.98 5.39 0.97
C VAL A 34 2.92 5.56 -0.10
N LEU A 35 3.18 5.04 -1.29
CA LEU A 35 2.31 5.09 -2.46
C LEU A 35 2.40 3.75 -3.17
N ALA A 36 1.27 3.29 -3.69
CA ALA A 36 1.14 2.03 -4.39
C ALA A 36 0.17 2.19 -5.56
N ASP A 37 0.55 1.73 -6.73
CA ASP A 37 -0.28 1.64 -7.94
C ASP A 37 -0.64 0.15 -8.16
N GLY A 38 -1.94 -0.15 -8.08
CA GLY A 38 -2.48 -1.50 -8.15
C GLY A 38 -2.71 -1.99 -9.58
N MET A 39 -2.44 -3.27 -9.80
CA MET A 39 -2.68 -4.00 -11.05
C MET A 39 -3.43 -5.31 -10.79
N GLY A 40 -4.10 -5.87 -11.81
CA GLY A 40 -4.80 -7.17 -11.71
C GLY A 40 -6.25 -7.19 -12.16
N GLY A 41 -6.71 -6.14 -12.85
CA GLY A 41 -8.10 -5.96 -13.24
C GLY A 41 -8.91 -5.26 -12.16
N HIS A 42 -10.06 -4.70 -12.55
CA HIS A 42 -10.79 -3.64 -11.85
C HIS A 42 -10.86 -3.73 -10.30
N ALA A 43 -11.16 -4.90 -9.74
CA ALA A 43 -11.25 -5.07 -8.27
C ALA A 43 -9.93 -5.53 -7.63
N GLY A 44 -9.07 -6.22 -8.40
CA GLY A 44 -7.81 -6.76 -7.92
C GLY A 44 -6.79 -5.68 -7.60
N GLY A 45 -6.61 -4.69 -8.49
CA GLY A 45 -5.61 -3.65 -8.30
C GLY A 45 -5.88 -2.78 -7.07
N ALA A 46 -7.13 -2.31 -6.91
CA ALA A 46 -7.52 -1.51 -5.75
C ALA A 46 -7.37 -2.26 -4.41
N VAL A 47 -7.60 -3.57 -4.39
CA VAL A 47 -7.36 -4.39 -3.20
C VAL A 47 -5.87 -4.57 -2.94
N ALA A 48 -5.08 -4.84 -3.99
CA ALA A 48 -3.65 -5.04 -3.88
C ALA A 48 -2.91 -3.81 -3.34
N SER A 49 -3.16 -2.63 -3.90
CA SER A 49 -2.49 -1.40 -3.46
C SER A 49 -2.84 -1.03 -2.02
N ARG A 50 -4.10 -1.22 -1.63
CA ARG A 50 -4.55 -0.97 -0.25
C ARG A 50 -3.90 -1.92 0.75
N LEU A 51 -3.78 -3.21 0.40
CA LEU A 51 -3.10 -4.20 1.24
C LEU A 51 -1.61 -3.89 1.37
N ALA A 52 -0.95 -3.53 0.27
CA ALA A 52 0.47 -3.19 0.27
C ALA A 52 0.77 -1.99 1.18
N VAL A 53 0.06 -0.88 1.01
CA VAL A 53 0.20 0.32 1.85
C VAL A 53 -0.09 0.02 3.33
N GLY A 54 -1.18 -0.70 3.60
CA GLY A 54 -1.61 -0.99 4.98
C GLY A 54 -0.62 -1.88 5.72
N ALA A 55 -0.17 -2.97 5.10
CA ALA A 55 0.78 -3.90 5.70
C ALA A 55 2.17 -3.27 5.87
N PHE A 56 2.62 -2.46 4.89
CA PHE A 56 3.86 -1.71 4.99
C PHE A 56 3.85 -0.76 6.20
N LEU A 57 2.81 0.07 6.32
CA LEU A 57 2.72 1.02 7.44
C LEU A 57 2.66 0.32 8.78
N MET A 58 1.88 -0.76 8.89
CA MET A 58 1.79 -1.54 10.12
C MET A 58 3.16 -2.09 10.53
N ALA A 59 3.96 -2.59 9.59
CA ALA A 59 5.31 -3.09 9.88
C ALA A 59 6.24 -1.97 10.36
N ILE A 60 6.22 -0.80 9.70
CA ILE A 60 7.03 0.36 10.10
C ILE A 60 6.61 0.91 11.46
N GLU A 61 5.31 1.05 11.72
CA GLU A 61 4.78 1.54 13.01
C GLU A 61 5.13 0.58 14.17
N ASN A 62 5.30 -0.70 13.88
CA ASN A 62 5.77 -1.71 14.83
C ASN A 62 7.31 -1.79 14.96
N GLY A 63 8.04 -0.85 14.34
CA GLY A 63 9.51 -0.77 14.43
C GLY A 63 10.27 -1.68 13.47
N GLY A 64 9.59 -2.26 12.47
CA GLY A 64 10.24 -3.03 11.40
C GLY A 64 11.11 -2.15 10.49
N SER A 65 12.10 -2.75 9.85
CA SER A 65 12.88 -2.06 8.82
C SER A 65 12.07 -1.86 7.53
N LEU A 66 12.58 -1.04 6.61
CA LEU A 66 11.97 -0.92 5.27
C LEU A 66 11.90 -2.27 4.54
N ALA A 67 12.91 -3.14 4.71
CA ALA A 67 12.91 -4.46 4.11
C ALA A 67 11.80 -5.35 4.71
N ASP A 68 11.65 -5.36 6.03
CA ASP A 68 10.58 -6.10 6.70
C ASP A 68 9.19 -5.61 6.27
N ALA A 69 9.04 -4.31 6.08
CA ALA A 69 7.80 -3.69 5.65
C ALA A 69 7.46 -4.01 4.18
N LEU A 70 8.45 -4.02 3.29
CA LEU A 70 8.29 -4.47 1.89
C LEU A 70 7.90 -5.95 1.83
N ASP A 71 8.55 -6.81 2.63
CA ASP A 71 8.23 -8.23 2.72
C ASP A 71 6.82 -8.46 3.29
N ALA A 72 6.41 -7.69 4.30
CA ALA A 72 5.07 -7.74 4.87
C ALA A 72 4.00 -7.33 3.83
N ALA A 73 4.25 -6.27 3.08
CA ALA A 73 3.37 -5.81 2.00
C ALA A 73 3.20 -6.87 0.90
N ASN A 74 4.31 -7.39 0.37
CA ASN A 74 4.29 -8.41 -0.67
C ASN A 74 3.59 -9.70 -0.19
N ARG A 75 3.83 -10.11 1.07
CA ARG A 75 3.17 -11.26 1.67
C ARG A 75 1.66 -11.06 1.80
N ALA A 76 1.21 -9.88 2.23
CA ALA A 76 -0.22 -9.58 2.36
C ALA A 76 -0.94 -9.66 1.01
N VAL A 77 -0.36 -9.08 -0.05
CA VAL A 77 -0.89 -9.18 -1.42
C VAL A 77 -0.92 -10.62 -1.90
N GLY A 78 0.19 -11.35 -1.76
CA GLY A 78 0.28 -12.75 -2.20
C GLY A 78 -0.63 -13.70 -1.42
N GLU A 79 -0.85 -13.49 -0.13
CA GLU A 79 -1.81 -14.27 0.65
C GLU A 79 -3.25 -14.04 0.21
N ALA A 80 -3.65 -12.79 -0.02
CA ALA A 80 -4.98 -12.48 -0.52
C ALA A 80 -5.21 -13.05 -1.92
N ALA A 81 -4.24 -12.95 -2.82
CA ALA A 81 -4.30 -13.53 -4.16
C ALA A 81 -4.46 -15.06 -4.15
N ARG A 82 -3.86 -15.75 -3.15
CA ARG A 82 -4.02 -17.20 -2.98
C ARG A 82 -5.37 -17.63 -2.41
N ARG A 83 -6.03 -16.77 -1.63
CA ARG A 83 -7.28 -17.10 -0.92
C ARG A 83 -8.53 -16.89 -1.79
N ASP A 84 -8.46 -16.02 -2.79
CA ASP A 84 -9.59 -15.69 -3.66
C ASP A 84 -9.18 -15.78 -5.13
N THR A 85 -9.82 -16.69 -5.88
CA THR A 85 -9.59 -16.85 -7.30
C THR A 85 -10.04 -15.62 -8.11
N ALA A 86 -10.89 -14.75 -7.59
CA ALA A 86 -11.17 -13.47 -8.24
C ALA A 86 -9.98 -12.50 -8.17
N LEU A 87 -9.06 -12.70 -7.22
CA LEU A 87 -7.90 -11.84 -6.94
C LEU A 87 -6.56 -12.44 -7.37
N GLN A 88 -6.55 -13.64 -7.93
CA GLN A 88 -5.34 -14.41 -8.20
C GLN A 88 -4.29 -13.73 -9.11
N ASN A 89 -4.72 -12.75 -9.93
CA ASN A 89 -3.82 -11.98 -10.80
C ASN A 89 -3.51 -10.57 -10.27
N MET A 90 -3.87 -10.27 -9.02
CA MET A 90 -3.62 -8.97 -8.43
C MET A 90 -2.15 -8.77 -8.04
N GLY A 91 -1.71 -7.53 -8.13
CA GLY A 91 -0.38 -7.07 -7.75
C GLY A 91 -0.38 -5.57 -7.51
N SER A 92 0.69 -5.04 -6.96
CA SER A 92 0.84 -3.61 -6.76
C SER A 92 2.32 -3.23 -6.78
N THR A 93 2.61 -2.01 -7.23
CA THR A 93 3.86 -1.34 -6.86
C THR A 93 3.84 -0.95 -5.39
N LEU A 94 5.02 -0.63 -4.83
CA LEU A 94 5.20 -0.02 -3.52
C LEU A 94 6.59 0.63 -3.44
#